data_AF-A0A3B4C930-F1
#
_entry.id   AF-A0A3B4C930-F1
#
_cell.length_a   1.000
_cell.length_b   1.000
_cell.length_c   1.000
_cell.angle_alpha   90.00
_cell.angle_beta   90.00
_cell.angle_gamma   90.00
#
_symmetry.space_group_name_H-M   'P 1'
#
loop_
_entity.id
_entity.type
_entity.pdbx_description
1 polymer ?
#
loop_
_entity_poly.entity_id
_entity_poly.type
_entity_poly.pdbx_seq_one_letter_code
_entity_poly.pdbx_strand_id
1 'polypeptide(L)'
;MYDYKAASEDEMSFLKGQLINVLNKDDSDWWKGELNGVMGLFPTNYVKMTTESDPSQQWCADLHSLDSMSSEERKRQGYIHELIHTEQTYLQDLELVLEVFYKPMAESGRLTEAEMAVIFVNWRELIMCNTKLLKALRVRKKTAGERMPVQVIGDILSSELAHMQAYIRFCSCQLNAAALLQQKTDASPDFKLFLKKIATNYRCKGMPLSSFLLKPMQRITRYPLLIRNILENTPVGHVDQANLREALERAEELCSQVNEGVREKENSDRLEWIQNHVQCEGVIEHLVFNSLTNCLGPRKLLHSGRVWKTKSSKELWAFLFNDFLLLTYTSKQFSSSSDKLFSPKSNTMYKMYKTPVFLNEVLVKMPSDPSSDDPIFHISHIDRVYTLKADSINERTAWVQRIKAASEHFIETEKLKREKAYQARSQKTSGIGRLLVTVQEAVELKPCKPNGKSNPYCELSMGAQCYTSRPQNDTLNPKWNFNCQFFIKDLYQDVLCITIFERDQFSPDDFLGRTEVPVATIKKDQEGKGPLTRRLLLHEVPTGEVRVRLDLQLYEQTPLL
;
A
#
# COMPACT_ATOMS: atom_id res chain seq x y z
N MET A 1 -2.69 13.86 -25.31
CA MET A 1 -3.29 12.51 -25.19
C MET A 1 -3.90 12.35 -23.80
N TYR A 2 -3.14 12.67 -22.75
CA TYR A 2 -3.57 12.69 -21.34
C TYR A 2 -3.21 14.03 -20.69
N ASP A 3 -3.79 14.33 -19.52
CA ASP A 3 -3.39 15.46 -18.68
C ASP A 3 -2.04 15.16 -18.03
N TYR A 4 -1.19 16.17 -17.86
CA TYR A 4 0.09 16.05 -17.18
C TYR A 4 0.28 17.18 -16.18
N LYS A 5 0.67 16.82 -14.96
CA LYS A 5 1.03 17.76 -13.90
C LYS A 5 2.53 17.64 -13.64
N ALA A 6 3.24 18.76 -13.79
CA ALA A 6 4.67 18.87 -13.54
C ALA A 6 5.01 18.39 -12.12
N ALA A 7 6.02 17.52 -12.03
CA ALA A 7 6.56 17.00 -10.79
C ALA A 7 7.78 17.80 -10.29
N SER A 8 8.39 18.61 -11.15
CA SER A 8 9.54 19.47 -10.83
C SER A 8 9.46 20.83 -11.54
N GLU A 9 10.27 21.80 -11.11
CA GLU A 9 10.26 23.17 -11.67
C GLU A 9 10.74 23.25 -13.13
N ASP A 10 11.48 22.23 -13.60
CA ASP A 10 11.98 22.16 -14.97
C ASP A 10 10.93 21.61 -15.97
N GLU A 11 9.76 21.19 -15.46
CA GLU A 11 8.68 20.56 -16.23
C GLU A 11 7.51 21.51 -16.48
N MET A 12 6.73 21.17 -17.50
CA MET A 12 5.55 21.92 -17.91
C MET A 12 4.29 21.09 -17.73
N SER A 13 3.31 21.64 -17.00
CA SER A 13 1.97 21.05 -16.90
C SER A 13 1.14 21.38 -18.13
N PHE A 14 0.28 20.45 -18.57
CA PHE A 14 -0.65 20.65 -19.68
C PHE A 14 -1.90 19.79 -19.52
N LEU A 15 -2.98 20.21 -20.18
CA LEU A 15 -4.25 19.51 -20.24
C LEU A 15 -4.40 18.78 -21.58
N LYS A 16 -5.17 17.70 -21.57
CA LYS A 16 -5.54 16.93 -22.76
C LYS A 16 -6.16 17.86 -23.79
N GLY A 17 -5.59 17.84 -25.00
CA GLY A 17 -6.06 18.61 -26.15
C GLY A 17 -5.28 19.91 -26.41
N GLN A 18 -4.37 20.30 -25.52
CA GLN A 18 -3.49 21.45 -25.75
C GLN A 18 -2.38 21.13 -26.77
N LEU A 19 -2.05 22.11 -27.61
CA LEU A 19 -0.97 22.03 -28.60
C LEU A 19 0.31 22.61 -28.01
N ILE A 20 1.38 21.82 -28.00
CA ILE A 20 2.68 22.19 -27.44
C ILE A 20 3.67 22.36 -28.59
N ASN A 21 4.40 23.48 -28.63
CA ASN A 21 5.46 23.70 -29.61
C ASN A 21 6.73 22.95 -29.17
N VAL A 22 7.25 22.04 -30.00
CA VAL A 22 8.40 21.21 -29.65
C VAL A 22 9.70 21.91 -30.04
N LEU A 23 10.56 22.20 -29.06
CA LEU A 23 11.84 22.90 -29.22
C LEU A 23 13.04 21.95 -29.31
N ASN A 24 13.04 20.83 -28.60
CA ASN A 24 14.08 19.79 -28.66
C ASN A 24 13.47 18.39 -28.52
N LYS A 25 13.93 17.45 -29.36
CA LYS A 25 13.45 16.05 -29.43
C LYS A 25 14.57 15.00 -29.36
N ASP A 26 15.74 15.37 -28.85
CA ASP A 26 16.93 14.51 -28.84
C ASP A 26 16.84 13.37 -27.81
N ASP A 27 15.90 13.48 -26.88
CA ASP A 27 15.52 12.44 -25.92
C ASP A 27 14.20 11.78 -26.37
N SER A 28 14.15 10.44 -26.32
CA SER A 28 13.00 9.64 -26.73
C SER A 28 11.82 9.75 -25.77
N ASP A 29 12.09 10.16 -24.53
CA ASP A 29 11.15 10.12 -23.42
C ASP A 29 10.62 11.50 -23.03
N TRP A 30 11.45 12.55 -23.17
CA TRP A 30 11.10 13.94 -22.89
C TRP A 30 11.47 14.88 -23.99
N TRP A 31 10.51 15.72 -24.34
CA TRP A 31 10.79 16.83 -25.22
C TRP A 31 10.80 18.13 -24.43
N LYS A 32 11.65 19.04 -24.87
CA LYS A 32 11.58 20.43 -24.43
C LYS A 32 10.60 21.15 -25.33
N GLY A 33 9.67 21.90 -24.77
CA GLY A 33 8.71 22.64 -25.56
C GLY A 33 8.25 23.92 -24.91
N GLU A 34 7.31 24.57 -25.58
CA GLU A 34 6.70 25.82 -25.17
C GLU A 34 5.17 25.73 -25.29
N LEU A 35 4.47 26.17 -24.24
CA LEU A 35 3.02 26.29 -24.20
C LEU A 35 2.67 27.63 -23.51
N ASN A 36 1.94 28.50 -24.21
CA ASN A 36 1.51 29.81 -23.69
C ASN A 36 2.66 30.66 -23.08
N GLY A 37 3.86 30.63 -23.69
CA GLY A 37 5.04 31.37 -23.23
C GLY A 37 5.80 30.72 -22.06
N VAL A 38 5.32 29.60 -21.52
CA VAL A 38 6.04 28.80 -20.53
C VAL A 38 6.87 27.76 -21.28
N MET A 39 8.17 27.71 -21.00
CA MET A 39 9.08 26.67 -21.50
C MET A 39 9.33 25.64 -20.41
N GLY A 40 9.40 24.37 -20.80
CA GLY A 40 9.66 23.29 -19.86
C GLY A 40 9.69 21.94 -20.56
N LEU A 41 10.08 20.93 -19.80
CA LEU A 41 10.08 19.55 -20.24
C LEU A 41 8.65 18.99 -20.17
N PHE A 42 8.25 18.19 -21.15
CA PHE A 42 7.01 17.40 -21.10
C PHE A 42 7.22 15.97 -21.64
N PRO A 43 6.51 14.98 -21.09
CA PRO A 43 6.76 13.58 -21.40
C PRO A 43 6.08 13.14 -22.71
N THR A 44 6.81 12.41 -23.57
CA THR A 44 6.34 12.07 -24.92
C THR A 44 5.19 11.06 -24.96
N ASN A 45 5.00 10.27 -23.89
CA ASN A 45 3.86 9.32 -23.76
C ASN A 45 2.53 10.00 -23.38
N TYR A 46 2.54 11.28 -23.00
CA TYR A 46 1.31 12.05 -22.71
C TYR A 46 0.85 12.87 -23.91
N VAL A 47 1.68 12.97 -24.94
CA VAL A 47 1.43 13.73 -26.17
C VAL A 47 1.41 12.82 -27.38
N LYS A 48 0.82 13.29 -28.48
CA LYS A 48 0.92 12.66 -29.80
C LYS A 48 1.42 13.72 -30.75
N MET A 49 2.45 13.43 -31.55
CA MET A 49 2.85 14.35 -32.62
C MET A 49 1.67 14.55 -33.58
N THR A 50 1.45 15.78 -34.01
CA THR A 50 0.45 16.12 -35.02
C THR A 50 0.86 15.66 -36.42
N THR A 51 2.15 15.38 -36.63
CA THR A 51 2.70 14.76 -37.83
C THR A 51 3.09 13.31 -37.53
N GLU A 52 2.38 12.34 -38.13
CA GLU A 52 2.70 10.92 -37.96
C GLU A 52 4.08 10.63 -38.57
N SER A 53 5.08 10.44 -37.71
CA SER A 53 6.38 9.91 -38.11
C SER A 53 6.29 8.39 -38.04
N ASP A 54 6.23 7.71 -39.17
CA ASP A 54 6.15 6.25 -39.24
C ASP A 54 7.46 5.62 -38.68
N PRO A 55 7.44 4.86 -37.57
CA PRO A 55 8.63 4.22 -37.00
C PRO A 55 9.33 3.28 -37.97
N SER A 56 8.63 2.80 -39.00
CA SER A 56 9.22 1.96 -40.05
C SER A 56 10.32 2.66 -40.87
N GLN A 57 10.44 3.99 -40.81
CA GLN A 57 11.50 4.74 -41.48
C GLN A 57 12.85 4.71 -40.73
N GLN A 58 12.89 4.30 -39.45
CA GLN A 58 14.14 4.19 -38.68
C GLN A 58 14.82 2.82 -38.81
N TRP A 59 14.23 1.90 -39.57
CA TRP A 59 14.77 0.57 -39.80
C TRP A 59 15.86 0.63 -40.89
N CYS A 60 17.11 0.41 -40.49
CA CYS A 60 18.20 0.19 -41.43
C CYS A 60 18.24 -1.31 -41.80
N ALA A 61 17.39 -1.72 -42.74
CA ALA A 61 17.65 -2.90 -43.55
C ALA A 61 17.72 -2.53 -45.02
N ASP A 62 18.59 -3.27 -45.71
CA ASP A 62 18.75 -3.30 -47.16
C ASP A 62 17.37 -3.32 -47.86
N LEU A 63 17.15 -2.38 -48.80
CA LEU A 63 15.89 -2.15 -49.52
C LEU A 63 15.30 -3.44 -50.11
N HIS A 64 16.16 -4.40 -50.50
CA HIS A 64 15.74 -5.67 -51.10
C HIS A 64 15.03 -6.63 -50.14
N SER A 65 15.28 -6.59 -48.83
CA SER A 65 14.56 -7.45 -47.86
C SER A 65 13.18 -6.87 -47.52
N LEU A 66 13.05 -5.54 -47.58
CA LEU A 66 11.81 -4.80 -47.32
C LEU A 66 10.76 -5.02 -48.40
N ASP A 67 11.16 -5.21 -49.66
CA ASP A 67 10.25 -5.42 -50.80
C ASP A 67 9.48 -6.75 -50.75
N SER A 68 9.97 -7.73 -49.98
CA SER A 68 9.32 -9.03 -49.83
C SER A 68 8.30 -9.13 -48.69
N MET A 69 8.26 -8.12 -47.81
CA MET A 69 7.43 -8.13 -46.59
C MET A 69 6.16 -7.28 -46.76
N SER A 70 5.05 -7.73 -46.18
CA SER A 70 3.82 -6.93 -46.12
C SER A 70 4.06 -5.64 -45.33
N SER A 71 3.26 -4.61 -45.61
CA SER A 71 3.29 -3.35 -44.88
C SER A 71 3.04 -3.52 -43.38
N GLU A 72 2.18 -4.46 -43.01
CA GLU A 72 1.86 -4.79 -41.61
C GLU A 72 3.03 -5.45 -40.89
N GLU A 73 3.69 -6.43 -41.52
CA GLU A 73 4.86 -7.09 -40.92
C GLU A 73 6.05 -6.12 -40.81
N ARG A 74 6.20 -5.19 -41.77
CA ARG A 74 7.20 -4.13 -41.69
C ARG A 74 6.98 -3.23 -40.46
N LYS A 75 5.74 -2.83 -40.20
CA LYS A 75 5.39 -2.05 -38.99
C LYS A 75 5.64 -2.85 -37.72
N ARG A 76 5.23 -4.12 -37.69
CA ARG A 76 5.49 -5.02 -36.55
C ARG A 76 6.98 -5.10 -36.21
N GLN A 77 7.84 -5.35 -37.19
CA GLN A 77 9.29 -5.39 -36.98
C GLN A 77 9.86 -4.03 -36.57
N GLY A 78 9.32 -2.93 -37.10
CA GLY A 78 9.65 -1.57 -36.66
C GLY A 78 9.41 -1.36 -35.17
N TYR A 79 8.24 -1.76 -34.65
CA TYR A 79 7.94 -1.66 -33.21
C TYR A 79 8.78 -2.61 -32.34
N ILE A 80 9.08 -3.82 -32.82
CA ILE A 80 10.01 -4.74 -32.12
C ILE A 80 11.41 -4.11 -32.05
N HIS A 81 11.88 -3.47 -33.12
CA HIS A 81 13.14 -2.75 -33.12
C HIS A 81 13.14 -1.59 -32.14
N GLU A 82 12.09 -0.77 -32.18
CA GLU A 82 11.90 0.36 -31.26
C GLU A 82 11.97 -0.11 -29.81
N LEU A 83 11.27 -1.20 -29.46
CA LEU A 83 11.34 -1.80 -28.13
C LEU A 83 12.78 -2.14 -27.72
N ILE A 84 13.53 -2.87 -28.55
CA ILE A 84 14.90 -3.30 -28.24
C ILE A 84 15.85 -2.10 -28.16
N HIS A 85 15.74 -1.18 -29.09
CA HIS A 85 16.61 0.00 -29.18
C HIS A 85 16.37 0.94 -28.00
N THR A 86 15.11 1.25 -27.70
CA THR A 86 14.76 2.10 -26.55
C THR A 86 15.10 1.42 -25.22
N GLU A 87 15.04 0.09 -25.12
CA GLU A 87 15.50 -0.65 -23.93
C GLU A 87 17.01 -0.52 -23.73
N GLN A 88 17.78 -0.60 -24.82
CA GLN A 88 19.22 -0.39 -24.76
C GLN A 88 19.56 1.04 -24.33
N THR A 89 18.93 2.05 -24.91
CA THR A 89 19.15 3.45 -24.53
C THR A 89 18.76 3.68 -23.07
N TYR A 90 17.62 3.13 -22.64
CA TYR A 90 17.18 3.24 -21.25
C TYR A 90 18.19 2.61 -20.28
N LEU A 91 18.69 1.40 -20.54
CA LEU A 91 19.71 0.78 -19.69
C LEU A 91 21.01 1.58 -19.65
N GLN A 92 21.44 2.13 -20.80
CA GLN A 92 22.61 3.02 -20.86
C GLN A 92 22.42 4.27 -20.00
N ASP A 93 21.22 4.84 -19.99
CA ASP A 93 20.89 5.98 -19.12
C ASP A 93 20.93 5.57 -17.63
N LEU A 94 20.44 4.37 -17.28
CA LEU A 94 20.52 3.87 -15.90
C LEU A 94 21.98 3.69 -15.45
N GLU A 95 22.82 3.11 -16.29
CA GLU A 95 24.26 2.93 -16.02
C GLU A 95 24.98 4.27 -15.92
N LEU A 96 24.64 5.22 -16.81
CA LEU A 96 25.16 6.59 -16.80
C LEU A 96 24.91 7.27 -15.45
N VAL A 97 23.73 7.08 -14.87
CA VAL A 97 23.41 7.66 -13.55
C VAL A 97 24.37 7.18 -12.47
N LEU A 98 24.75 5.90 -12.47
CA LEU A 98 25.72 5.41 -11.51
C LEU A 98 27.12 5.99 -11.73
N GLU A 99 27.54 6.10 -13.00
CA GLU A 99 28.88 6.55 -13.35
C GLU A 99 29.08 8.05 -13.17
N VAL A 100 28.14 8.86 -13.65
CA VAL A 100 28.30 10.32 -13.76
C VAL A 100 27.73 11.05 -12.56
N PHE A 101 26.69 10.50 -11.92
CA PHE A 101 26.04 11.16 -10.78
C PHE A 101 26.36 10.47 -9.46
N TYR A 102 26.00 9.19 -9.30
CA TYR A 102 26.14 8.48 -8.03
C TYR A 102 27.58 8.45 -7.51
N LYS A 103 28.55 8.02 -8.34
CA LYS A 103 29.96 7.90 -7.94
C LYS A 103 30.54 9.25 -7.49
N PRO A 104 30.49 10.33 -8.29
CA PRO A 104 30.96 11.64 -7.84
C PRO A 104 30.22 12.16 -6.61
N MET A 105 28.90 11.96 -6.51
CA MET A 105 28.13 12.40 -5.35
C MET A 105 28.56 11.68 -4.08
N ALA A 106 28.78 10.36 -4.13
CA ALA A 106 29.26 9.55 -3.00
C ALA A 106 30.67 9.97 -2.56
N GLU A 107 31.59 10.17 -3.51
CA GLU A 107 32.98 10.57 -3.23
C GLU A 107 33.10 12.03 -2.75
N SER A 108 32.12 12.88 -3.09
CA SER A 108 32.16 14.30 -2.78
C SER A 108 32.04 14.63 -1.29
N GLY A 109 31.48 13.72 -0.49
CA GLY A 109 31.15 13.94 0.92
C GLY A 109 30.07 15.01 1.18
N ARG A 110 29.37 15.48 0.15
CA ARG A 110 28.33 16.54 0.26
C ARG A 110 26.99 16.03 0.77
N LEU A 111 26.76 14.73 0.69
CA LEU A 111 25.57 14.04 1.16
C LEU A 111 25.99 12.87 2.04
N THR A 112 25.18 12.57 3.06
CA THR A 112 25.36 11.38 3.88
C THR A 112 24.96 10.12 3.12
N GLU A 113 25.42 8.95 3.58
CA GLU A 113 25.00 7.66 3.01
C GLU A 113 23.48 7.46 3.07
N ALA A 114 22.83 7.92 4.14
CA ALA A 114 21.37 7.87 4.28
C ALA A 114 20.67 8.74 3.22
N GLU A 115 21.17 9.94 2.96
CA GLU A 115 20.62 10.83 1.91
C GLU A 115 20.83 10.26 0.51
N MET A 116 22.00 9.67 0.25
CA MET A 116 22.28 8.95 -0.98
C MET A 116 21.32 7.76 -1.17
N ALA A 117 21.05 6.99 -0.11
CA ALA A 117 20.10 5.89 -0.14
C ALA A 117 18.66 6.36 -0.41
N VAL A 118 18.26 7.53 0.10
CA VAL A 118 16.95 8.13 -0.22
C VAL A 118 16.87 8.57 -1.68
N ILE A 119 17.91 9.20 -2.24
CA ILE A 119 17.89 9.71 -3.61
C ILE A 119 17.90 8.57 -4.65
N PHE A 120 18.73 7.55 -4.44
CA PHE A 120 18.92 6.48 -5.43
C PHE A 120 18.13 5.20 -5.13
N VAL A 121 17.54 5.08 -3.94
CA VAL A 121 16.66 3.97 -3.53
C VAL A 121 17.31 2.61 -3.84
N ASN A 122 16.80 1.90 -4.84
CA ASN A 122 17.27 0.59 -5.31
C ASN A 122 17.72 0.63 -6.77
N TRP A 123 18.34 1.72 -7.24
CA TRP A 123 18.75 1.93 -8.64
C TRP A 123 19.52 0.74 -9.26
N ARG A 124 20.36 0.07 -8.47
CA ARG A 124 21.11 -1.12 -8.93
C ARG A 124 20.19 -2.29 -9.27
N GLU A 125 19.11 -2.50 -8.53
CA GLU A 125 18.12 -3.53 -8.82
C GLU A 125 17.39 -3.24 -10.15
N LEU A 126 17.12 -1.96 -10.47
CA LEU A 126 16.56 -1.57 -11.76
C LEU A 126 17.52 -1.94 -12.91
N ILE A 127 18.81 -1.67 -12.78
CA ILE A 127 19.80 -2.07 -13.78
C ILE A 127 19.81 -3.59 -13.95
N MET A 128 19.75 -4.35 -12.86
CA MET A 128 19.78 -5.81 -12.89
C MET A 128 18.59 -6.39 -13.68
N CYS A 129 17.36 -5.96 -13.39
CA CYS A 129 16.18 -6.51 -14.07
C CYS A 129 16.12 -6.10 -15.55
N ASN A 130 16.47 -4.86 -15.89
CA ASN A 130 16.50 -4.41 -17.30
C ASN A 130 17.66 -5.03 -18.10
N THR A 131 18.80 -5.30 -17.45
CA THR A 131 19.90 -6.05 -18.07
C THR A 131 19.46 -7.46 -18.46
N LYS A 132 18.68 -8.13 -17.59
CA LYS A 132 18.12 -9.46 -17.88
C LYS A 132 17.17 -9.41 -19.08
N LEU A 133 16.25 -8.44 -19.09
CA LEU A 133 15.33 -8.21 -20.22
C LEU A 133 16.09 -7.94 -21.53
N LEU A 134 16.99 -6.95 -21.54
CA LEU A 134 17.73 -6.58 -22.75
C LEU A 134 18.57 -7.75 -23.28
N LYS A 135 19.20 -8.54 -22.38
CA LYS A 135 19.96 -9.72 -22.78
C LYS A 135 19.06 -10.76 -23.46
N ALA A 136 17.88 -11.04 -22.91
CA ALA A 136 16.92 -11.97 -23.52
C ALA A 136 16.45 -11.48 -24.90
N LEU A 137 16.10 -10.19 -25.02
CA LEU A 137 15.69 -9.56 -26.28
C LEU A 137 16.80 -9.65 -27.34
N ARG A 138 18.05 -9.34 -26.97
CA ARG A 138 19.21 -9.44 -27.88
C ARG A 138 19.51 -10.87 -28.31
N VAL A 139 19.40 -11.84 -27.40
CA VAL A 139 19.56 -13.27 -27.74
C VAL A 139 18.50 -13.69 -28.76
N ARG A 140 17.24 -13.25 -28.59
CA ARG A 140 16.16 -13.52 -29.55
C ARG A 140 16.46 -12.92 -30.92
N LYS A 141 16.85 -11.65 -30.98
CA LYS A 141 17.20 -10.99 -32.25
C LYS A 141 18.40 -11.65 -32.93
N LYS A 142 19.43 -12.03 -32.17
CA LYS A 142 20.61 -12.74 -32.71
C LYS A 142 20.25 -14.12 -33.26
N THR A 143 19.40 -14.87 -32.56
CA THR A 143 18.99 -16.23 -32.95
C THR A 143 18.10 -16.20 -34.20
N ALA A 144 17.24 -15.19 -34.34
CA ALA A 144 16.46 -15.00 -35.56
C ALA A 144 17.36 -14.72 -36.79
N GLY A 145 18.48 -14.02 -36.57
CA GLY A 145 19.39 -13.55 -37.60
C GLY A 145 19.31 -12.04 -37.75
N GLU A 146 20.46 -11.40 -38.01
CA GLU A 146 20.60 -9.94 -38.00
C GLU A 146 19.64 -9.25 -38.99
N ARG A 147 19.42 -9.89 -40.15
CA ARG A 147 18.55 -9.42 -41.23
C ARG A 147 17.19 -10.11 -41.31
N MET A 148 16.87 -10.99 -40.36
CA MET A 148 15.64 -11.77 -40.38
C MET A 148 14.59 -11.17 -39.43
N PRO A 149 13.28 -11.31 -39.76
CA PRO A 149 12.20 -10.86 -38.91
C PRO A 149 12.09 -11.71 -37.64
N VAL A 150 11.90 -11.05 -36.50
CA VAL A 150 11.67 -11.71 -35.22
C VAL A 150 10.27 -12.29 -35.20
N GLN A 151 10.17 -13.62 -35.10
CA GLN A 151 8.89 -14.31 -35.10
C GLN A 151 8.17 -14.18 -33.76
N VAL A 152 8.84 -14.38 -32.63
CA VAL A 152 8.22 -14.36 -31.30
C VAL A 152 8.98 -13.39 -30.41
N ILE A 153 8.28 -12.53 -29.68
CA ILE A 153 8.85 -11.62 -28.67
C ILE A 153 8.00 -11.54 -27.39
N GLY A 154 6.70 -11.84 -27.48
CA GLY A 154 5.76 -11.71 -26.36
C GLY A 154 6.10 -12.63 -25.18
N ASP A 155 6.68 -13.80 -25.44
CA ASP A 155 7.04 -14.78 -24.40
C ASP A 155 8.13 -14.24 -23.46
N ILE A 156 9.13 -13.54 -24.01
CA ILE A 156 10.17 -12.86 -23.23
C ILE A 156 9.54 -11.76 -22.40
N LEU A 157 8.68 -10.94 -23.01
CA LEU A 157 8.05 -9.81 -22.32
C LEU A 157 7.16 -10.28 -21.18
N SER A 158 6.31 -11.27 -21.41
CA SER A 158 5.46 -11.88 -20.38
C SER A 158 6.29 -12.41 -19.21
N SER A 159 7.35 -13.17 -19.51
CA SER A 159 8.22 -13.75 -18.47
C SER A 159 9.01 -12.69 -17.70
N GLU A 160 9.60 -11.71 -18.37
CA GLU A 160 10.51 -10.76 -17.71
C GLU A 160 9.75 -9.66 -16.96
N LEU A 161 8.59 -9.21 -17.46
CA LEU A 161 7.78 -8.19 -16.78
C LEU A 161 7.23 -8.68 -15.43
N ALA A 162 6.95 -9.98 -15.30
CA ALA A 162 6.54 -10.57 -14.01
C ALA A 162 7.60 -10.40 -12.90
N HIS A 163 8.86 -10.16 -13.25
CA HIS A 163 9.99 -10.03 -12.33
C HIS A 163 10.48 -8.59 -12.13
N MET A 164 9.76 -7.58 -12.63
CA MET A 164 10.13 -6.17 -12.55
C MET A 164 9.67 -5.47 -11.24
N GLN A 165 9.53 -6.22 -10.15
CA GLN A 165 9.02 -5.73 -8.86
C GLN A 165 9.89 -4.60 -8.25
N ALA A 166 11.16 -4.50 -8.65
CA ALA A 166 12.06 -3.42 -8.24
C ALA A 166 11.51 -2.01 -8.55
N TYR A 167 10.68 -1.88 -9.59
CA TYR A 167 10.04 -0.62 -9.95
C TYR A 167 9.04 -0.13 -8.91
N ILE A 168 8.31 -1.04 -8.24
CA ILE A 168 7.34 -0.66 -7.20
C ILE A 168 8.08 0.10 -6.09
N ARG A 169 9.18 -0.48 -5.59
CA ARG A 169 10.01 0.15 -4.56
C ARG A 169 10.59 1.49 -5.01
N PHE A 170 11.18 1.56 -6.20
CA PHE A 170 11.77 2.80 -6.71
C PHE A 170 10.72 3.91 -6.84
N CYS A 171 9.65 3.65 -7.59
CA CYS A 171 8.63 4.63 -7.89
C CYS A 171 7.88 5.07 -6.63
N SER A 172 7.65 4.18 -5.67
CA SER A 172 7.01 4.55 -4.39
C SER A 172 7.80 5.58 -3.58
N CYS A 173 9.13 5.63 -3.75
CA CYS A 173 10.03 6.53 -3.03
C CYS A 173 10.51 7.72 -3.88
N GLN A 174 10.25 7.75 -5.19
CA GLN A 174 10.88 8.71 -6.10
C GLN A 174 10.51 10.18 -5.81
N LEU A 175 9.31 10.43 -5.28
CA LEU A 175 8.89 11.79 -4.90
C LEU A 175 9.67 12.31 -3.69
N ASN A 176 9.95 11.44 -2.72
CA ASN A 176 10.79 11.77 -1.57
C ASN A 176 12.24 12.00 -2.01
N ALA A 177 12.74 11.21 -2.96
CA ALA A 177 14.04 11.41 -3.59
C ALA A 177 14.16 12.78 -4.27
N ALA A 178 13.16 13.14 -5.09
CA ALA A 178 13.11 14.42 -5.78
C ALA A 178 13.03 15.60 -4.79
N ALA A 179 12.18 15.50 -3.77
CA ALA A 179 12.04 16.53 -2.74
C ALA A 179 13.35 16.76 -1.95
N LEU A 180 14.05 15.69 -1.56
CA LEU A 180 15.34 15.78 -0.88
C LEU A 180 16.41 16.40 -1.79
N LEU A 181 16.48 15.95 -3.05
CA LEU A 181 17.44 16.48 -4.03
C LEU A 181 17.22 17.98 -4.26
N GLN A 182 15.96 18.40 -4.42
CA GLN A 182 15.58 19.81 -4.57
C GLN A 182 15.94 20.61 -3.31
N GLN A 183 15.54 20.12 -2.12
CA GLN A 183 15.86 20.76 -0.84
C GLN A 183 17.37 21.00 -0.67
N LYS A 184 18.21 20.01 -1.00
CA LYS A 184 19.67 20.13 -0.90
C LYS A 184 20.22 21.11 -1.93
N THR A 185 19.67 21.11 -3.14
CA THR A 185 20.05 22.03 -4.21
C THR A 185 19.74 23.48 -3.85
N ASP A 186 18.61 23.74 -3.19
CA ASP A 186 18.22 25.09 -2.79
C ASP A 186 18.94 25.55 -1.52
N ALA A 187 19.20 24.63 -0.58
CA ALA A 187 19.88 24.94 0.67
C ALA A 187 21.39 25.18 0.51
N SER A 188 22.03 24.58 -0.50
CA SER A 188 23.48 24.64 -0.69
C SER A 188 23.88 25.09 -2.10
N PRO A 189 24.35 26.34 -2.28
CA PRO A 189 24.86 26.82 -3.56
C PRO A 189 26.04 26.00 -4.09
N ASP A 190 26.92 25.51 -3.21
CA ASP A 190 28.04 24.64 -3.58
C ASP A 190 27.55 23.30 -4.15
N PHE A 191 26.56 22.68 -3.52
CA PHE A 191 25.96 21.45 -4.03
C PHE A 191 25.26 21.68 -5.38
N LYS A 192 24.55 22.80 -5.54
CA LYS A 192 23.93 23.18 -6.83
C LYS A 192 24.97 23.35 -7.94
N LEU A 193 26.08 24.03 -7.67
CA LEU A 193 27.17 24.18 -8.64
C LEU A 193 27.85 22.84 -8.95
N PHE A 194 28.04 21.99 -7.94
CA PHE A 194 28.57 20.65 -8.11
C PHE A 194 27.69 19.80 -9.03
N LEU A 195 26.37 19.76 -8.80
CA LEU A 195 25.42 19.04 -9.67
C LEU A 195 25.41 19.59 -11.10
N LYS A 196 25.47 20.91 -11.27
CA LYS A 196 25.60 21.52 -12.60
C LYS A 196 26.90 21.11 -13.29
N LYS A 197 28.01 21.06 -12.55
CA LYS A 197 29.32 20.67 -13.08
C LYS A 197 29.34 19.21 -13.55
N ILE A 198 28.79 18.28 -12.79
CA ILE A 198 28.74 16.86 -13.22
C ILE A 198 27.79 16.67 -14.41
N ALA A 199 26.71 17.45 -14.50
CA ALA A 199 25.77 17.42 -15.62
C ALA A 199 26.34 17.98 -16.94
N THR A 200 27.50 18.64 -16.95
CA THR A 200 28.16 19.08 -18.21
C THR A 200 28.82 17.93 -18.96
N ASN A 201 28.86 16.72 -18.39
CA ASN A 201 29.30 15.53 -19.10
C ASN A 201 28.49 15.38 -20.40
N TYR A 202 29.17 15.25 -21.55
CA TYR A 202 28.52 15.20 -22.87
C TYR A 202 27.49 14.07 -22.98
N ARG A 203 27.70 12.96 -22.25
CA ARG A 203 26.78 11.81 -22.21
C ARG A 203 25.43 12.17 -21.56
N CYS A 204 25.38 13.19 -20.71
CA CYS A 204 24.15 13.68 -20.12
C CYS A 204 23.31 14.52 -21.08
N LYS A 205 23.83 14.92 -22.25
CA LYS A 205 23.14 15.75 -23.25
C LYS A 205 22.49 17.03 -22.66
N GLY A 206 23.12 17.60 -21.63
CA GLY A 206 22.62 18.80 -20.94
C GLY A 206 21.48 18.55 -19.94
N MET A 207 21.11 17.29 -19.69
CA MET A 207 20.02 16.93 -18.78
C MET A 207 20.50 16.83 -17.32
N PRO A 208 19.75 17.37 -16.35
CA PRO A 208 20.08 17.29 -14.93
C PRO A 208 19.73 15.92 -14.33
N LEU A 209 20.30 15.58 -13.16
CA LEU A 209 20.00 14.31 -12.46
C LEU A 209 18.50 14.09 -12.23
N SER A 210 17.75 15.14 -11.88
CA SER A 210 16.30 15.08 -11.65
C SER A 210 15.57 14.43 -12.82
N SER A 211 15.95 14.77 -14.06
CA SER A 211 15.34 14.20 -15.26
C SER A 211 15.61 12.70 -15.42
N PHE A 212 16.82 12.23 -15.09
CA PHE A 212 17.16 10.82 -15.16
C PHE A 212 16.41 10.00 -14.11
N LEU A 213 16.21 10.55 -12.90
CA LEU A 213 15.48 9.88 -11.83
C LEU A 213 14.00 9.62 -12.18
N LEU A 214 13.45 10.31 -13.18
CA LEU A 214 12.08 10.08 -13.65
C LEU A 214 11.98 8.94 -14.69
N LYS A 215 13.08 8.56 -15.35
CA LYS A 215 13.09 7.58 -16.43
C LYS A 215 12.48 6.22 -16.03
N PRO A 216 12.67 5.68 -14.81
CA PRO A 216 12.02 4.43 -14.42
C PRO A 216 10.48 4.46 -14.47
N MET A 217 9.85 5.51 -13.94
CA MET A 217 8.38 5.68 -14.00
C MET A 217 7.88 5.85 -15.45
N GLN A 218 8.68 6.47 -16.31
CA GLN A 218 8.34 6.58 -17.73
C GLN A 218 8.49 5.26 -18.47
N ARG A 219 9.54 4.50 -18.20
CA ARG A 219 9.76 3.23 -18.87
C ARG A 219 8.66 2.24 -18.55
N ILE A 220 8.29 2.13 -17.27
CA ILE A 220 7.27 1.17 -16.85
C ILE A 220 5.92 1.44 -17.52
N THR A 221 5.54 2.72 -17.65
CA THR A 221 4.29 3.15 -18.30
C THR A 221 4.33 3.08 -19.84
N ARG A 222 5.51 2.89 -20.45
CA ARG A 222 5.66 2.70 -21.90
C ARG A 222 5.50 1.26 -22.35
N TYR A 223 5.80 0.27 -21.51
CA TYR A 223 5.68 -1.13 -21.90
C TYR A 223 4.28 -1.47 -22.45
N PRO A 224 3.15 -1.09 -21.80
CA PRO A 224 1.82 -1.36 -22.37
C PRO A 224 1.62 -0.77 -23.76
N LEU A 225 2.14 0.44 -24.01
CA LEU A 225 2.01 1.13 -25.30
C LEU A 225 2.82 0.44 -26.40
N LEU A 226 4.08 0.09 -26.10
CA LEU A 226 4.97 -0.61 -27.05
C LEU A 226 4.43 -2.00 -27.40
N ILE A 227 3.96 -2.75 -26.39
CA ILE A 227 3.40 -4.09 -26.60
C ILE A 227 2.11 -4.01 -27.41
N ARG A 228 1.24 -3.03 -27.12
CA ARG A 228 0.01 -2.81 -27.88
C ARG A 228 0.29 -2.50 -29.35
N ASN A 229 1.26 -1.65 -29.64
CA ASN A 229 1.67 -1.36 -31.02
C ASN A 229 2.14 -2.62 -31.76
N ILE A 230 2.93 -3.49 -31.10
CA ILE A 230 3.36 -4.77 -31.69
C ILE A 230 2.15 -5.69 -31.91
N LEU A 231 1.25 -5.79 -30.92
CA LEU A 231 0.06 -6.65 -30.96
C LEU A 231 -0.94 -6.22 -32.05
N GLU A 232 -1.21 -4.93 -32.21
CA GLU A 232 -2.10 -4.38 -33.23
C GLU A 232 -1.59 -4.63 -34.66
N ASN A 233 -0.27 -4.77 -34.82
CA ASN A 233 0.37 -5.12 -36.10
C ASN A 233 0.73 -6.62 -36.19
N THR A 234 0.20 -7.47 -35.30
CA THR A 234 0.39 -8.92 -35.32
C THR A 234 -0.90 -9.62 -35.80
N PRO A 235 -0.89 -10.32 -36.95
CA PRO A 235 -2.11 -10.94 -37.51
C PRO A 235 -2.82 -11.92 -36.57
N VAL A 236 -4.14 -12.02 -36.71
CA VAL A 236 -4.94 -13.02 -35.99
C VAL A 236 -4.52 -14.42 -36.45
N GLY A 237 -4.08 -15.27 -35.51
CA GLY A 237 -3.53 -16.61 -35.80
C GLY A 237 -1.99 -16.67 -35.86
N HIS A 238 -1.30 -15.52 -35.76
CA HIS A 238 0.15 -15.49 -35.65
C HIS A 238 0.63 -16.12 -34.33
N VAL A 239 1.75 -16.85 -34.37
CA VAL A 239 2.29 -17.64 -33.23
C VAL A 239 2.57 -16.83 -31.96
N ASP A 240 2.84 -15.53 -32.10
CA ASP A 240 3.17 -14.63 -31.00
C ASP A 240 1.94 -13.91 -30.40
N GLN A 241 0.76 -14.06 -31.00
CA GLN A 241 -0.41 -13.26 -30.63
C GLN A 241 -0.89 -13.54 -29.20
N ALA A 242 -0.92 -14.80 -28.78
CA ALA A 242 -1.27 -15.18 -27.41
C ALA A 242 -0.25 -14.65 -26.40
N ASN A 243 1.05 -14.78 -26.69
CA ASN A 243 2.11 -14.31 -25.81
C ASN A 243 2.11 -12.78 -25.66
N LEU A 244 1.84 -12.04 -26.75
CA LEU A 244 1.74 -10.57 -26.71
C LEU A 244 0.52 -10.08 -25.91
N ARG A 245 -0.60 -10.81 -25.95
CA ARG A 245 -1.76 -10.53 -25.10
C ARG A 245 -1.43 -10.73 -23.62
N GLU A 246 -0.79 -11.84 -23.28
CA GLU A 246 -0.34 -12.08 -21.91
C GLU A 246 0.68 -11.01 -21.48
N ALA A 247 1.66 -10.69 -22.32
CA ALA A 247 2.64 -9.65 -22.03
C ALA A 247 2.01 -8.28 -21.79
N LEU A 248 0.96 -7.93 -22.55
CA LEU A 248 0.22 -6.68 -22.36
C LEU A 248 -0.49 -6.67 -21.00
N GLU A 249 -1.16 -7.76 -20.64
CA GLU A 249 -1.80 -7.92 -19.32
C GLU A 249 -0.78 -7.79 -18.19
N ARG A 250 0.40 -8.44 -18.30
CA ARG A 250 1.49 -8.29 -17.32
C ARG A 250 2.00 -6.86 -17.21
N ALA A 251 2.13 -6.15 -18.33
CA ALA A 251 2.60 -4.77 -18.33
C ALA A 251 1.59 -3.81 -17.66
N GLU A 252 0.30 -4.00 -17.94
CA GLU A 252 -0.80 -3.22 -17.36
C GLU A 252 -0.95 -3.50 -15.86
N GLU A 253 -0.86 -4.77 -15.45
CA GLU A 253 -0.85 -5.18 -14.05
C GLU A 253 0.33 -4.55 -13.29
N LEU A 254 1.55 -4.63 -13.84
CA LEU A 254 2.73 -4.03 -13.25
C LEU A 254 2.60 -2.51 -13.07
N CYS A 255 2.03 -1.81 -14.06
CA CYS A 255 1.73 -0.38 -13.94
C CYS A 255 0.74 -0.10 -12.80
N SER A 256 -0.31 -0.92 -12.68
CA SER A 256 -1.27 -0.83 -11.57
C SER A 256 -0.61 -1.06 -10.22
N GLN A 257 0.24 -2.09 -10.10
CA GLN A 257 0.97 -2.40 -8.88
C GLN A 257 1.92 -1.27 -8.47
N VAL A 258 2.65 -0.67 -9.43
CA VAL A 258 3.51 0.49 -9.16
C VAL A 258 2.69 1.67 -8.66
N ASN A 259 1.57 1.98 -9.32
CA ASN A 259 0.71 3.09 -8.92
C ASN A 259 0.11 2.91 -7.52
N GLU A 260 -0.33 1.69 -7.18
CA GLU A 260 -0.80 1.40 -5.83
C GLU A 260 0.32 1.41 -4.79
N GLY A 261 1.53 0.94 -5.12
CA GLY A 261 2.70 1.04 -4.25
C GLY A 261 3.07 2.49 -3.92
N VAL A 262 2.97 3.40 -4.89
CA VAL A 262 3.13 4.85 -4.66
C VAL A 262 2.07 5.36 -3.68
N ARG A 263 0.80 5.03 -3.91
CA ARG A 263 -0.32 5.45 -3.05
C ARG A 263 -0.19 4.93 -1.63
N GLU A 264 0.23 3.67 -1.46
CA GLU A 264 0.45 3.04 -0.16
C GLU A 264 1.61 3.69 0.60
N LYS A 265 2.70 4.01 -0.11
CA LYS A 265 3.84 4.71 0.49
C LYS A 265 3.48 6.12 0.94
N GLU A 266 2.75 6.88 0.12
CA GLU A 266 2.23 8.21 0.51
C GLU A 266 1.32 8.11 1.74
N ASN A 267 0.45 7.10 1.81
CA ASN A 267 -0.39 6.86 2.97
C ASN A 267 0.46 6.57 4.21
N SER A 268 1.42 5.65 4.11
CA SER A 268 2.34 5.31 5.21
C SER A 268 3.08 6.55 5.74
N ASP A 269 3.64 7.36 4.85
CA ASP A 269 4.39 8.57 5.23
C ASP A 269 3.48 9.59 5.95
N ARG A 270 2.22 9.72 5.52
CA ARG A 270 1.23 10.57 6.21
C ARG A 270 0.85 10.01 7.58
N LEU A 271 0.71 8.69 7.72
CA LEU A 271 0.42 8.07 9.01
C LEU A 271 1.58 8.21 9.99
N GLU A 272 2.82 8.06 9.54
CA GLU A 272 4.01 8.33 10.34
C GLU A 272 4.11 9.80 10.75
N TRP A 273 3.79 10.71 9.82
CA TRP A 273 3.70 12.12 10.18
C TRP A 273 2.67 12.35 11.29
N ILE A 274 1.46 11.79 11.17
CA ILE A 274 0.41 11.91 12.19
C ILE A 274 0.88 11.32 13.53
N GLN A 275 1.54 10.16 13.52
CA GLN A 275 2.08 9.52 14.71
C GLN A 275 3.03 10.45 15.49
N ASN A 276 3.88 11.19 14.77
CA ASN A 276 4.88 12.06 15.38
C ASN A 276 4.34 13.44 15.79
N HIS A 277 3.18 13.86 15.25
CA HIS A 277 2.65 15.22 15.44
C HIS A 277 1.35 15.27 16.24
N VAL A 278 0.68 14.14 16.47
CA VAL A 278 -0.55 14.07 17.26
C VAL A 278 -0.31 13.40 18.61
N GLN A 279 -0.41 14.20 19.67
CA GLN A 279 -0.41 13.71 21.05
C GLN A 279 -1.78 13.10 21.38
N CYS A 280 -1.79 11.79 21.59
CA CYS A 280 -2.92 11.06 22.16
C CYS A 280 -2.72 10.96 23.69
N GLU A 281 -3.79 11.15 24.46
CA GLU A 281 -3.77 11.08 25.94
C GLU A 281 -4.83 10.07 26.42
N GLY A 282 -4.60 9.43 27.57
CA GLY A 282 -5.53 8.51 28.22
C GLY A 282 -5.48 7.08 27.67
N VAL A 283 -6.63 6.39 27.56
CA VAL A 283 -6.74 4.97 27.14
C VAL A 283 -6.21 4.70 25.71
N ILE A 284 -5.85 5.76 24.98
CA ILE A 284 -5.49 5.77 23.56
C ILE A 284 -4.05 6.28 23.38
N GLU A 285 -3.29 6.42 24.47
CA GLU A 285 -1.89 6.91 24.48
C GLU A 285 -0.96 6.07 23.58
N HIS A 286 -1.37 4.85 23.21
CA HIS A 286 -0.56 3.91 22.42
C HIS A 286 -1.15 3.60 21.04
N LEU A 287 -2.05 4.46 20.52
CA LEU A 287 -2.54 4.32 19.16
C LEU A 287 -1.38 4.39 18.16
N VAL A 288 -1.13 3.27 17.48
CA VAL A 288 -0.20 3.19 16.35
C VAL A 288 -0.98 3.47 15.08
N PHE A 289 -0.81 4.64 14.47
CA PHE A 289 -1.57 5.03 13.28
C PHE A 289 -1.24 4.15 12.08
N ASN A 290 0.04 3.87 11.84
CA ASN A 290 0.52 3.03 10.76
C ASN A 290 0.44 1.53 11.13
N SER A 291 -0.77 1.00 11.25
CA SER A 291 -1.04 -0.39 11.65
C SER A 291 -2.23 -0.97 10.89
N LEU A 292 -2.44 -2.28 11.07
CA LEU A 292 -3.69 -2.91 10.66
C LEU A 292 -4.85 -2.42 11.53
N THR A 293 -6.02 -2.32 10.93
CA THR A 293 -7.29 -2.11 11.62
C THR A 293 -7.91 -3.46 12.02
N ASN A 294 -8.91 -3.43 12.90
CA ASN A 294 -9.62 -4.62 13.36
C ASN A 294 -10.32 -5.45 12.26
N CYS A 295 -10.67 -4.84 11.12
CA CYS A 295 -11.39 -5.56 10.07
C CYS A 295 -11.18 -5.06 8.62
N LEU A 296 -10.56 -3.89 8.39
CA LEU A 296 -10.46 -3.26 7.08
C LEU A 296 -9.06 -3.36 6.44
N GLY A 297 -8.19 -4.20 7.01
CA GLY A 297 -6.79 -4.27 6.60
C GLY A 297 -6.00 -3.05 7.08
N PRO A 298 -4.94 -2.61 6.35
CA PRO A 298 -4.12 -1.46 6.74
C PRO A 298 -4.93 -0.18 6.94
N ARG A 299 -4.58 0.62 7.94
CA ARG A 299 -5.19 1.93 8.15
C ARG A 299 -4.86 2.85 6.98
N LYS A 300 -5.85 3.61 6.52
CA LYS A 300 -5.72 4.57 5.42
C LYS A 300 -6.25 5.93 5.85
N LEU A 301 -5.49 6.99 5.61
CA LEU A 301 -5.98 8.36 5.73
C LEU A 301 -6.82 8.72 4.50
N LEU A 302 -8.13 8.89 4.69
CA LEU A 302 -9.10 9.16 3.64
C LEU A 302 -9.33 10.65 3.39
N HIS A 303 -9.26 11.47 4.45
CA HIS A 303 -9.38 12.92 4.35
C HIS A 303 -8.75 13.61 5.57
N SER A 304 -8.32 14.86 5.40
CA SER A 304 -7.94 15.71 6.52
C SER A 304 -8.19 17.19 6.22
N GLY A 305 -8.58 17.96 7.22
CA GLY A 305 -8.87 19.38 7.03
C GLY A 305 -9.43 20.07 8.27
N ARG A 306 -9.61 21.38 8.18
CA ARG A 306 -10.13 22.21 9.27
C ARG A 306 -11.64 22.10 9.37
N VAL A 307 -12.13 22.09 10.60
CA VAL A 307 -13.55 22.15 10.93
C VAL A 307 -13.76 22.99 12.19
N TRP A 308 -14.92 23.66 12.27
CA TRP A 308 -15.31 24.44 13.45
C TRP A 308 -16.53 23.83 14.12
N LYS A 309 -16.53 23.79 15.45
CA LYS A 309 -17.75 23.49 16.20
C LYS A 309 -18.70 24.69 16.14
N THR A 310 -19.94 24.50 15.67
CA THR A 310 -20.89 25.61 15.54
C THR A 310 -21.27 26.27 16.86
N LYS A 311 -21.39 25.49 17.94
CA LYS A 311 -21.80 26.02 19.26
C LYS A 311 -20.72 26.83 19.99
N SER A 312 -19.44 26.53 19.76
CA SER A 312 -18.34 27.13 20.52
C SER A 312 -17.33 27.85 19.63
N SER A 313 -17.53 27.84 18.32
CA SER A 313 -16.59 28.29 17.28
C SER A 313 -15.17 27.74 17.45
N LYS A 314 -15.02 26.61 18.18
CA LYS A 314 -13.70 26.02 18.44
C LYS A 314 -13.21 25.43 17.14
N GLU A 315 -12.05 25.92 16.70
CA GLU A 315 -11.34 25.41 15.55
C GLU A 315 -10.66 24.08 15.89
N LEU A 316 -10.84 23.10 15.01
CA LEU A 316 -10.31 21.75 15.12
C LEU A 316 -9.70 21.33 13.78
N TRP A 317 -8.76 20.40 13.85
CA TRP A 317 -8.28 19.67 12.68
C TRP A 317 -8.83 18.25 12.72
N ALA A 318 -9.48 17.83 11.63
CA ALA A 318 -10.05 16.51 11.50
C ALA A 318 -9.16 15.61 10.64
N PHE A 319 -8.97 14.37 11.07
CA PHE A 319 -8.33 13.30 10.31
C PHE A 319 -9.33 12.15 10.18
N LEU A 320 -9.77 11.86 8.96
CA LEU A 320 -10.63 10.72 8.66
C LEU A 320 -9.77 9.55 8.21
N PHE A 321 -9.81 8.47 8.98
CA PHE A 321 -9.26 7.18 8.59
C PHE A 321 -10.37 6.27 8.07
N ASN A 322 -10.00 5.09 7.56
CA ASN A 322 -10.98 4.08 7.15
C ASN A 322 -11.73 3.44 8.33
N ASP A 323 -11.18 3.46 9.54
CA ASP A 323 -11.78 2.88 10.75
C ASP A 323 -12.38 3.91 11.73
N PHE A 324 -11.80 5.12 11.83
CA PHE A 324 -12.32 6.16 12.73
C PHE A 324 -12.09 7.59 12.21
N LEU A 325 -12.82 8.54 12.80
CA LEU A 325 -12.59 9.98 12.68
C LEU A 325 -11.92 10.51 13.95
N LEU A 326 -10.77 11.16 13.80
CA LEU A 326 -10.03 11.81 14.87
C LEU A 326 -10.15 13.33 14.76
N LEU A 327 -10.53 13.98 15.87
CA LEU A 327 -10.55 15.43 16.00
C LEU A 327 -9.43 15.89 16.91
N THR A 328 -8.64 16.85 16.45
CA THR A 328 -7.52 17.41 17.19
C THR A 328 -7.63 18.93 17.29
N TYR A 329 -6.84 19.52 18.18
CA TYR A 329 -6.65 20.96 18.30
C TYR A 329 -5.17 21.27 18.52
N THR A 330 -4.76 22.51 18.29
CA THR A 330 -3.42 22.98 18.65
C THR A 330 -3.53 24.26 19.48
N SER A 331 -2.45 24.61 20.19
CA SER A 331 -2.39 25.82 21.03
C SER A 331 -2.18 27.09 20.19
N LYS A 332 -1.72 26.95 18.95
CA LYS A 332 -1.57 28.03 17.97
C LYS A 332 -2.75 28.02 16.98
N GLN A 333 -3.04 29.13 16.31
CA GLN A 333 -4.03 29.13 15.22
C GLN A 333 -3.51 28.33 14.01
N PHE A 334 -4.39 27.65 13.29
CA PHE A 334 -3.98 26.85 12.12
C PHE A 334 -3.65 27.76 10.93
N SER A 335 -2.63 27.40 10.15
CA SER A 335 -2.36 28.05 8.86
C SER A 335 -3.46 27.71 7.84
N SER A 336 -3.76 28.62 6.92
CA SER A 336 -4.87 28.51 5.97
C SER A 336 -4.76 27.39 4.93
N SER A 337 -3.59 26.77 4.72
CA SER A 337 -3.36 25.78 3.67
C SER A 337 -3.19 24.36 4.21
N SER A 338 -4.03 23.41 3.77
CA SER A 338 -3.91 21.97 4.05
C SER A 338 -2.63 21.33 3.52
N ASP A 339 -2.11 21.81 2.39
CA ASP A 339 -0.91 21.26 1.74
C ASP A 339 0.38 21.44 2.55
N LYS A 340 0.39 22.37 3.52
CA LYS A 340 1.53 22.56 4.42
C LYS A 340 1.47 21.65 5.65
N LEU A 341 0.36 20.92 5.87
CA LEU A 341 0.19 20.12 7.07
C LEU A 341 1.29 19.07 7.20
N PHE A 342 1.41 18.21 6.18
CA PHE A 342 2.38 17.11 6.14
C PHE A 342 3.78 17.56 5.73
N SER A 343 4.07 18.87 5.79
CA SER A 343 5.41 19.35 5.49
C SER A 343 6.38 18.85 6.56
N PRO A 344 7.56 18.31 6.18
CA PRO A 344 8.59 17.90 7.14
C PRO A 344 9.16 19.08 7.95
N LYS A 345 8.88 20.33 7.54
CA LYS A 345 9.27 21.55 8.28
C LYS A 345 8.23 21.99 9.32
N SER A 346 7.09 21.30 9.41
CA SER A 346 6.03 21.63 10.36
C SER A 346 6.42 21.14 11.75
N ASN A 347 6.59 22.06 12.71
CA ASN A 347 6.83 21.72 14.13
C ASN A 347 5.54 21.82 14.97
N THR A 348 4.38 21.86 14.32
CA THR A 348 3.10 22.05 15.02
C THR A 348 2.67 20.74 15.65
N MET A 349 2.58 20.73 16.98
CA MET A 349 1.99 19.62 17.73
C MET A 349 0.48 19.78 17.87
N TYR A 350 -0.23 18.71 17.62
CA TYR A 350 -1.68 18.58 17.75
C TYR A 350 -1.98 17.76 18.99
N LYS A 351 -3.08 18.07 19.66
CA LYS A 351 -3.60 17.31 20.79
C LYS A 351 -4.95 16.74 20.43
N MET A 352 -5.20 15.49 20.81
CA MET A 352 -6.50 14.86 20.68
C MET A 352 -7.57 15.69 21.41
N TYR A 353 -8.66 16.05 20.72
CA TYR A 353 -9.75 16.80 21.34
C TYR A 353 -10.68 15.90 22.18
N LYS A 354 -11.00 14.72 21.65
CA LYS A 354 -11.84 13.68 22.28
C LYS A 354 -11.45 12.32 21.70
N THR A 355 -11.91 11.24 22.37
CA THR A 355 -11.88 9.87 21.85
C THR A 355 -12.29 9.82 20.37
N PRO A 356 -11.54 9.12 19.51
CA PRO A 356 -11.89 8.93 18.11
C PRO A 356 -13.30 8.36 17.95
N VAL A 357 -13.94 8.76 16.86
CA VAL A 357 -15.31 8.40 16.51
C VAL A 357 -15.24 7.24 15.53
N PHE A 358 -15.57 6.02 15.97
CA PHE A 358 -15.49 4.84 15.12
C PHE A 358 -16.57 4.85 14.04
N LEU A 359 -16.19 4.53 12.80
CA LEU A 359 -17.09 4.70 11.67
C LEU A 359 -18.19 3.64 11.57
N ASN A 360 -18.03 2.48 12.22
CA ASN A 360 -19.09 1.48 12.30
C ASN A 360 -20.28 1.88 13.20
N GLU A 361 -20.15 2.99 13.94
CA GLU A 361 -21.18 3.52 14.85
C GLU A 361 -21.56 4.97 14.52
N VAL A 362 -21.29 5.42 13.29
CA VAL A 362 -21.54 6.80 12.83
C VAL A 362 -22.72 6.90 11.88
N LEU A 363 -23.51 7.96 12.06
CA LEU A 363 -24.43 8.47 11.06
C LEU A 363 -24.07 9.91 10.71
N VAL A 364 -23.80 10.19 9.44
CA VAL A 364 -23.52 11.54 8.94
C VAL A 364 -24.75 12.08 8.21
N LYS A 365 -25.13 13.32 8.51
CA LYS A 365 -26.28 14.00 7.90
C LYS A 365 -25.94 15.42 7.50
N MET A 366 -26.46 15.85 6.35
CA MET A 366 -26.54 17.27 6.01
C MET A 366 -27.69 17.92 6.80
N PRO A 367 -27.68 19.26 6.96
CA PRO A 367 -28.80 19.99 7.52
C PRO A 367 -30.09 19.68 6.73
N SER A 368 -31.24 19.75 7.41
CA SER A 368 -32.55 19.45 6.83
C SER A 368 -32.93 20.37 5.66
N ASP A 369 -32.28 21.53 5.55
CA ASP A 369 -32.43 22.50 4.47
C ASP A 369 -31.21 22.44 3.52
N PRO A 370 -31.34 21.80 2.34
CA PRO A 370 -30.27 21.73 1.34
C PRO A 370 -29.90 23.09 0.73
N SER A 371 -30.75 24.10 0.87
CA SER A 371 -30.55 25.45 0.34
C SER A 371 -29.74 26.37 1.26
N SER A 372 -29.37 25.88 2.44
CA SER A 372 -28.50 26.62 3.35
C SER A 372 -27.09 26.79 2.77
N ASP A 373 -26.68 28.06 2.62
CA ASP A 373 -25.31 28.44 2.24
C ASP A 373 -24.28 28.13 3.34
N ASP A 374 -24.71 27.67 4.51
CA ASP A 374 -23.80 27.30 5.58
C ASP A 374 -23.15 25.93 5.31
N PRO A 375 -21.80 25.85 5.35
CA PRO A 375 -21.07 24.60 5.14
C PRO A 375 -21.11 23.68 6.38
N ILE A 376 -22.27 23.48 6.98
CA ILE A 376 -22.47 22.71 8.23
C ILE A 376 -22.87 21.26 7.92
N PHE A 377 -22.43 20.31 8.74
CA PHE A 377 -22.87 18.92 8.74
C PHE A 377 -22.91 18.35 10.17
N HIS A 378 -23.65 17.25 10.32
CA HIS A 378 -23.86 16.59 11.60
C HIS A 378 -23.27 15.17 11.59
N ILE A 379 -22.60 14.81 12.68
CA ILE A 379 -22.12 13.44 12.93
C ILE A 379 -22.79 12.97 14.22
N SER A 380 -23.61 11.93 14.14
CA SER A 380 -24.16 11.22 15.29
C SER A 380 -23.32 9.98 15.55
N HIS A 381 -22.87 9.79 16.80
CA HIS A 381 -22.10 8.63 17.24
C HIS A 381 -22.56 8.22 18.64
N ILE A 382 -23.24 7.08 18.72
CA ILE A 382 -23.90 6.56 19.92
C ILE A 382 -24.68 7.69 20.63
N ASP A 383 -24.23 8.14 21.81
CA ASP A 383 -24.88 9.16 22.64
C ASP A 383 -24.38 10.60 22.38
N ARG A 384 -23.67 10.84 21.28
CA ARG A 384 -23.06 12.14 20.98
C ARG A 384 -23.42 12.63 19.58
N VAL A 385 -23.73 13.92 19.49
CA VAL A 385 -23.92 14.62 18.21
C VAL A 385 -22.89 15.74 18.08
N TYR A 386 -22.11 15.70 17.01
CA TYR A 386 -21.20 16.75 16.60
C TYR A 386 -21.85 17.58 15.50
N THR A 387 -21.92 18.89 15.68
CA THR A 387 -22.29 19.84 14.62
C THR A 387 -21.05 20.60 14.22
N LEU A 388 -20.57 20.34 13.01
CA LEU A 388 -19.32 20.85 12.47
C LEU A 388 -19.57 21.73 11.25
N LYS A 389 -18.79 22.79 11.12
CA LYS A 389 -18.74 23.67 9.95
C LYS A 389 -17.43 23.43 9.20
N ALA A 390 -17.48 23.23 7.90
CA ALA A 390 -16.32 23.09 7.02
C ALA A 390 -15.89 24.45 6.43
N ASP A 391 -14.74 24.48 5.76
CA ASP A 391 -14.21 25.67 5.08
C ASP A 391 -15.10 26.15 3.92
N SER A 392 -15.77 25.23 3.23
CA SER A 392 -16.62 25.52 2.08
C SER A 392 -17.74 24.51 1.91
N ILE A 393 -18.72 24.81 1.05
CA ILE A 393 -19.80 23.89 0.68
C ILE A 393 -19.23 22.62 0.01
N ASN A 394 -18.17 22.77 -0.78
CA ASN A 394 -17.48 21.66 -1.42
C ASN A 394 -16.82 20.75 -0.37
N GLU A 395 -16.12 21.34 0.61
CA GLU A 395 -15.52 20.58 1.71
C GLU A 395 -16.58 19.89 2.57
N ARG A 396 -17.68 20.57 2.91
CA ARG A 396 -18.83 19.94 3.59
C ARG A 396 -19.28 18.68 2.85
N THR A 397 -19.49 18.81 1.54
CA THR A 397 -19.96 17.70 0.69
C THR A 397 -18.94 16.56 0.65
N ALA A 398 -17.65 16.89 0.52
CA ALA A 398 -16.57 15.90 0.55
C ALA A 398 -16.48 15.16 1.88
N TRP A 399 -16.58 15.85 3.02
CA TRP A 399 -16.62 15.23 4.35
C TRP A 399 -17.78 14.26 4.49
N VAL A 400 -19.00 14.69 4.13
CA VAL A 400 -20.21 13.85 4.23
C VAL A 400 -20.08 12.61 3.35
N GLN A 401 -19.67 12.75 2.09
CA GLN A 401 -19.52 11.62 1.18
C GLN A 401 -18.46 10.63 1.65
N ARG A 402 -17.28 11.12 2.07
CA ARG A 402 -16.17 10.25 2.51
C ARG A 402 -16.47 9.53 3.81
N ILE A 403 -17.05 10.22 4.81
CA ILE A 403 -17.46 9.58 6.07
C ILE A 403 -18.52 8.50 5.80
N LYS A 404 -19.52 8.83 4.97
CA LYS A 404 -20.59 7.88 4.63
C LYS A 404 -20.02 6.63 3.94
N ALA A 405 -19.22 6.81 2.89
CA ALA A 405 -18.64 5.69 2.15
C ALA A 405 -17.74 4.81 3.04
N ALA A 406 -16.91 5.42 3.89
CA ALA A 406 -16.05 4.69 4.82
C ALA A 406 -16.85 3.93 5.90
N SER A 407 -17.90 4.54 6.44
CA SER A 407 -18.81 3.91 7.40
C SER A 407 -19.56 2.73 6.79
N GLU A 408 -20.13 2.90 5.60
CA GLU A 408 -20.83 1.82 4.87
C GLU A 408 -19.88 0.64 4.58
N HIS A 409 -18.67 0.93 4.09
CA HIS A 409 -17.66 -0.09 3.84
C HIS A 409 -17.24 -0.83 5.13
N PHE A 410 -17.09 -0.12 6.24
CA PHE A 410 -16.79 -0.74 7.53
C PHE A 410 -17.93 -1.69 7.94
N ILE A 411 -19.17 -1.20 7.98
CA ILE A 411 -20.35 -1.98 8.39
C ILE A 411 -20.51 -3.23 7.54
N GLU A 412 -20.36 -3.10 6.21
CA GLU A 412 -20.46 -4.23 5.28
C GLU A 412 -19.37 -5.29 5.52
N THR A 413 -18.12 -4.84 5.69
CA THR A 413 -16.99 -5.75 5.94
C THR A 413 -17.15 -6.49 7.26
N GLU A 414 -17.59 -5.79 8.32
CA GLU A 414 -17.84 -6.39 9.62
C GLU A 414 -19.00 -7.40 9.55
N LYS A 415 -20.07 -7.08 8.81
CA LYS A 415 -21.20 -7.98 8.57
C LYS A 415 -20.74 -9.27 7.87
N LEU A 416 -19.96 -9.16 6.79
CA LEU A 416 -19.43 -10.33 6.07
C LEU A 416 -18.52 -11.19 6.96
N LYS A 417 -17.69 -10.59 7.83
CA LYS A 417 -16.86 -11.31 8.79
C LYS A 417 -17.73 -12.08 9.81
N ARG A 418 -18.80 -11.46 10.31
CA ARG A 418 -19.75 -12.09 11.24
C ARG A 418 -20.52 -13.23 10.58
N GLU A 419 -20.96 -13.08 9.34
CA GLU A 419 -21.67 -14.12 8.58
C GLU A 419 -20.77 -15.35 8.33
N LYS A 420 -19.52 -15.15 7.92
CA LYS A 420 -18.54 -16.24 7.79
C LYS A 420 -18.32 -16.97 9.12
N ALA A 421 -18.18 -16.23 10.22
CA ALA A 421 -18.02 -16.81 11.55
C ALA A 421 -19.29 -17.53 12.05
N TYR A 422 -20.48 -17.10 11.63
CA TYR A 422 -21.74 -17.79 11.96
C TYR A 422 -21.90 -19.08 11.14
N GLN A 423 -21.63 -19.04 9.84
CA GLN A 423 -21.68 -20.23 8.97
C GLN A 423 -20.69 -21.30 9.43
N ALA A 424 -19.50 -20.92 9.89
CA ALA A 424 -18.54 -21.85 10.50
C ALA A 424 -19.09 -22.51 11.78
N ARG A 425 -19.88 -21.78 12.58
CA ARG A 425 -20.44 -22.24 13.87
C ARG A 425 -21.75 -23.01 13.76
N SER A 426 -22.55 -22.81 12.70
CA SER A 426 -23.91 -23.38 12.58
C SER A 426 -23.93 -24.83 12.09
N GLN A 427 -22.79 -25.43 11.75
CA GLN A 427 -22.70 -26.86 11.46
C GLN A 427 -23.03 -27.66 12.74
N LYS A 428 -24.25 -28.20 12.80
CA LYS A 428 -24.69 -29.10 13.88
C LYS A 428 -23.82 -30.35 13.88
N THR A 429 -23.01 -30.51 14.90
CA THR A 429 -22.16 -31.69 15.06
C THR A 429 -22.72 -32.57 16.16
N SER A 430 -23.24 -33.74 15.78
CA SER A 430 -23.47 -34.85 16.70
C SER A 430 -22.11 -35.33 17.20
N GLY A 431 -21.81 -35.09 18.48
CA GLY A 431 -20.57 -35.54 19.11
C GLY A 431 -20.72 -36.87 19.85
N ILE A 432 -19.61 -37.53 20.14
CA ILE A 432 -19.48 -38.71 21.00
C ILE A 432 -19.42 -38.36 22.50
N GLY A 433 -19.42 -37.07 22.83
CA GLY A 433 -19.40 -36.57 24.20
C GLY A 433 -19.34 -35.05 24.27
N ARG A 434 -19.16 -34.55 25.49
CA ARG A 434 -18.93 -33.14 25.79
C ARG A 434 -17.73 -32.94 26.71
N LEU A 435 -17.05 -31.81 26.55
CA LEU A 435 -16.01 -31.32 27.45
C LEU A 435 -16.47 -29.99 28.04
N LEU A 436 -16.69 -29.96 29.35
CA LEU A 436 -16.91 -28.71 30.07
C LEU A 436 -15.55 -28.13 30.47
N VAL A 437 -15.30 -26.88 30.10
CA VAL A 437 -14.05 -26.18 30.37
C VAL A 437 -14.33 -24.95 31.22
N THR A 438 -13.60 -24.80 32.32
CA THR A 438 -13.56 -23.58 33.12
C THR A 438 -12.15 -22.99 33.09
N VAL A 439 -11.97 -21.85 32.45
CA VAL A 439 -10.73 -21.07 32.56
C VAL A 439 -10.82 -20.21 33.81
N GLN A 440 -10.04 -20.56 34.83
CA GLN A 440 -10.12 -19.91 36.14
C GLN A 440 -9.35 -18.60 36.13
N GLU A 441 -8.05 -18.68 35.86
CA GLU A 441 -7.14 -17.54 35.88
C GLU A 441 -5.94 -17.78 34.96
N ALA A 442 -5.25 -16.70 34.59
CA ALA A 442 -3.88 -16.76 34.12
C ALA A 442 -2.99 -15.94 35.04
N VAL A 443 -1.69 -16.25 35.05
CA VAL A 443 -0.69 -15.57 35.88
C VAL A 443 0.56 -15.27 35.07
N GLU A 444 1.28 -14.22 35.48
CA GLU A 444 2.57 -13.81 34.90
C GLU A 444 2.52 -13.59 33.38
N LEU A 445 1.41 -13.07 32.87
CA LEU A 445 1.30 -12.72 31.45
C LEU A 445 2.32 -11.63 31.07
N LYS A 446 2.78 -11.67 29.82
CA LYS A 446 3.64 -10.62 29.26
C LYS A 446 2.93 -9.26 29.31
N PRO A 447 3.59 -8.20 29.79
CA PRO A 447 3.06 -6.84 29.69
C PRO A 447 3.10 -6.35 28.24
N CYS A 448 1.96 -5.84 27.74
CA CYS A 448 1.85 -5.28 26.39
C CYS A 448 1.68 -3.76 26.37
N LYS A 449 1.29 -3.15 27.49
CA LYS A 449 1.15 -1.70 27.60
C LYS A 449 2.34 -1.05 28.31
N PRO A 450 2.68 0.20 27.98
CA PRO A 450 3.70 1.01 28.66
C PRO A 450 3.52 1.18 30.17
N ASN A 451 2.30 1.06 30.71
CA ASN A 451 2.07 1.01 32.17
C ASN A 451 2.50 -0.32 32.81
N GLY A 452 3.05 -1.25 32.03
CA GLY A 452 3.47 -2.58 32.48
C GLY A 452 2.30 -3.55 32.73
N LYS A 453 1.10 -3.27 32.21
CA LYS A 453 -0.11 -4.10 32.34
C LYS A 453 -0.65 -4.53 30.98
N SER A 454 -1.76 -5.28 31.01
CA SER A 454 -2.47 -5.84 29.86
C SER A 454 -3.97 -5.86 30.14
N ASN A 455 -4.82 -5.88 29.12
CA ASN A 455 -6.26 -6.16 29.15
C ASN A 455 -6.59 -7.58 28.61
N PRO A 456 -6.13 -8.67 29.25
CA PRO A 456 -6.21 -9.99 28.67
C PRO A 456 -7.63 -10.56 28.63
N TYR A 457 -7.95 -11.26 27.54
CA TYR A 457 -9.08 -12.19 27.44
C TYR A 457 -8.61 -13.55 26.90
N CYS A 458 -9.38 -14.61 27.15
CA CYS A 458 -9.07 -15.94 26.63
C CYS A 458 -10.06 -16.35 25.53
N GLU A 459 -9.53 -16.97 24.48
CA GLU A 459 -10.25 -17.65 23.42
C GLU A 459 -9.98 -19.16 23.53
N LEU A 460 -11.05 -19.95 23.51
CA LEU A 460 -10.99 -21.40 23.54
C LEU A 460 -11.56 -21.93 22.23
N SER A 461 -10.84 -22.83 21.57
CA SER A 461 -11.28 -23.45 20.34
C SER A 461 -11.05 -24.96 20.32
N MET A 462 -11.92 -25.68 19.60
CA MET A 462 -11.79 -27.11 19.34
C MET A 462 -12.48 -27.43 18.01
N GLY A 463 -11.68 -27.64 16.97
CA GLY A 463 -12.16 -27.68 15.60
C GLY A 463 -12.87 -26.38 15.21
N ALA A 464 -14.14 -26.47 14.79
CA ALA A 464 -14.95 -25.31 14.39
C ALA A 464 -15.63 -24.58 15.58
N GLN A 465 -15.57 -25.14 16.79
CA GLN A 465 -16.18 -24.53 17.98
C GLN A 465 -15.22 -23.51 18.57
N CYS A 466 -15.70 -22.31 18.90
CA CYS A 466 -14.90 -21.23 19.50
C CYS A 466 -15.73 -20.40 20.50
N TYR A 467 -15.13 -20.10 21.66
CA TYR A 467 -15.72 -19.34 22.75
C TYR A 467 -14.71 -18.34 23.32
N THR A 468 -15.13 -17.11 23.61
CA THR A 468 -14.26 -16.05 24.15
C THR A 468 -14.78 -15.51 25.48
N SER A 469 -13.86 -15.24 26.41
CA SER A 469 -14.16 -14.57 27.68
C SER A 469 -14.28 -13.06 27.50
N ARG A 470 -14.78 -12.37 28.53
CA ARG A 470 -14.64 -10.91 28.62
C ARG A 470 -13.18 -10.56 28.97
N PRO A 471 -12.64 -9.43 28.47
CA PRO A 471 -11.34 -8.93 28.88
C PRO A 471 -11.35 -8.44 30.33
N GLN A 472 -10.21 -8.53 31.00
CA GLN A 472 -9.99 -7.93 32.32
C GLN A 472 -8.95 -6.83 32.24
N ASN A 473 -9.26 -5.65 32.78
CA ASN A 473 -8.44 -4.47 32.56
C ASN A 473 -7.20 -4.42 33.46
N ASP A 474 -6.10 -3.92 32.90
CA ASP A 474 -4.85 -3.55 33.57
C ASP A 474 -4.31 -4.60 34.58
N THR A 475 -4.29 -5.87 34.15
CA THR A 475 -3.78 -6.98 34.95
C THR A 475 -2.94 -7.95 34.12
N LEU A 476 -1.87 -8.49 34.74
CA LEU A 476 -1.10 -9.62 34.20
C LEU A 476 -1.54 -10.96 34.82
N ASN A 477 -2.50 -10.91 35.76
CA ASN A 477 -3.00 -12.06 36.49
C ASN A 477 -4.54 -12.10 36.47
N PRO A 478 -5.16 -12.21 35.29
CA PRO A 478 -6.61 -12.15 35.17
C PRO A 478 -7.30 -13.38 35.79
N LYS A 479 -8.46 -13.18 36.40
CA LYS A 479 -9.34 -14.21 36.97
C LYS A 479 -10.69 -14.21 36.29
N TRP A 480 -10.83 -14.94 35.18
CA TRP A 480 -12.05 -14.92 34.39
C TRP A 480 -13.18 -15.78 34.97
N ASN A 481 -12.86 -16.94 35.55
CA ASN A 481 -13.86 -17.97 35.89
C ASN A 481 -14.84 -18.24 34.72
N PHE A 482 -14.31 -18.26 33.51
CA PHE A 482 -15.06 -18.38 32.27
C PHE A 482 -15.38 -19.84 31.98
N ASN A 483 -16.66 -20.14 31.71
CA ASN A 483 -17.14 -21.50 31.46
C ASN A 483 -17.65 -21.63 30.03
N CYS A 484 -17.27 -22.70 29.34
CA CYS A 484 -17.82 -23.09 28.05
C CYS A 484 -17.90 -24.61 27.91
N GLN A 485 -18.69 -25.08 26.97
CA GLN A 485 -18.88 -26.50 26.68
C GLN A 485 -18.57 -26.76 25.22
N PHE A 486 -17.75 -27.78 24.96
CA PHE A 486 -17.47 -28.28 23.62
C PHE A 486 -18.11 -29.64 23.39
N PHE A 487 -18.59 -29.90 22.19
CA PHE A 487 -18.95 -31.25 21.72
C PHE A 487 -17.72 -31.93 21.12
N ILE A 488 -17.50 -33.19 21.48
CA ILE A 488 -16.34 -33.97 21.03
C ILE A 488 -16.78 -34.78 19.83
N LYS A 489 -16.08 -34.65 18.71
CA LYS A 489 -16.29 -35.46 17.51
C LYS A 489 -15.40 -36.71 17.53
N ASP A 490 -14.14 -36.54 17.89
CA ASP A 490 -13.14 -37.59 17.85
C ASP A 490 -12.18 -37.44 19.04
N LEU A 491 -12.13 -38.46 19.90
CA LEU A 491 -11.30 -38.47 21.10
C LEU A 491 -9.79 -38.31 20.83
N TYR A 492 -9.32 -38.77 19.67
CA TYR A 492 -7.90 -38.83 19.32
C TYR A 492 -7.47 -37.65 18.44
N GLN A 493 -8.39 -37.07 17.67
CA GLN A 493 -8.11 -35.92 16.80
C GLN A 493 -8.49 -34.57 17.42
N ASP A 494 -9.48 -34.52 18.32
CA ASP A 494 -9.87 -33.26 18.93
C ASP A 494 -8.81 -32.76 19.93
N VAL A 495 -8.44 -31.49 19.76
CA VAL A 495 -7.49 -30.77 20.61
C VAL A 495 -8.15 -29.49 21.08
N LEU A 496 -8.17 -29.29 22.40
CA LEU A 496 -8.59 -28.04 23.01
C LEU A 496 -7.44 -27.04 22.92
N CYS A 497 -7.62 -25.95 22.17
CA CYS A 497 -6.69 -24.85 22.12
C CYS A 497 -7.18 -23.73 23.04
N ILE A 498 -6.28 -23.20 23.86
CA ILE A 498 -6.54 -22.08 24.76
C ILE A 498 -5.54 -20.99 24.43
N THR A 499 -6.04 -19.88 23.90
CA THR A 499 -5.22 -18.75 23.47
C THR A 499 -5.60 -17.53 24.31
N ILE A 500 -4.61 -16.76 24.73
CA ILE A 500 -4.81 -15.52 25.48
C ILE A 500 -4.39 -14.36 24.59
N PHE A 501 -5.21 -13.32 24.57
CA PHE A 501 -5.01 -12.14 23.75
C PHE A 501 -5.14 -10.86 24.58
N GLU A 502 -4.40 -9.82 24.20
CA GLU A 502 -4.55 -8.44 24.66
C GLU A 502 -5.66 -7.77 23.86
N ARG A 503 -6.67 -7.23 24.53
CA ARG A 503 -7.73 -6.50 23.84
C ARG A 503 -7.23 -5.13 23.36
N ASP A 504 -7.18 -4.94 22.05
CA ASP A 504 -6.90 -3.65 21.38
C ASP A 504 -8.16 -3.11 20.69
N GLN A 505 -8.40 -1.81 20.87
CA GLN A 505 -9.57 -1.13 20.35
C GLN A 505 -9.40 -0.70 18.88
N PHE A 506 -8.18 -0.44 18.44
CA PHE A 506 -7.86 0.18 17.15
C PHE A 506 -7.08 -0.75 16.21
N SER A 507 -6.34 -1.70 16.77
CA SER A 507 -5.60 -2.73 16.05
C SER A 507 -6.12 -4.13 16.38
N PRO A 508 -5.75 -5.16 15.58
CA PRO A 508 -5.94 -6.54 15.98
C PRO A 508 -5.33 -6.82 17.35
N ASP A 509 -6.01 -7.68 18.12
CA ASP A 509 -5.63 -8.05 19.50
C ASP A 509 -4.25 -8.74 19.53
N ASP A 510 -3.34 -8.32 20.44
CA ASP A 510 -1.99 -8.89 20.52
C ASP A 510 -2.00 -10.28 21.15
N PHE A 511 -1.17 -11.17 20.65
CA PHE A 511 -1.02 -12.52 21.18
C PHE A 511 -0.25 -12.53 22.52
N LEU A 512 -0.87 -13.12 23.56
CA LEU A 512 -0.30 -13.27 24.90
C LEU A 512 0.08 -14.72 25.25
N GLY A 513 -0.02 -15.64 24.29
CA GLY A 513 0.38 -17.04 24.45
C GLY A 513 -0.74 -18.03 24.20
N ARG A 514 -0.37 -19.28 23.92
CA ARG A 514 -1.32 -20.38 23.71
C ARG A 514 -0.88 -21.68 24.35
N THR A 515 -1.84 -22.54 24.64
CA THR A 515 -1.59 -23.92 25.04
C THR A 515 -2.61 -24.85 24.39
N GLU A 516 -2.21 -26.09 24.17
CA GLU A 516 -3.01 -27.09 23.46
C GLU A 516 -3.12 -28.35 24.33
N VAL A 517 -4.32 -28.88 24.47
CA VAL A 517 -4.61 -30.05 25.30
C VAL A 517 -5.40 -31.07 24.46
N PRO A 518 -4.74 -32.14 23.97
CA PRO A 518 -5.43 -33.20 23.25
C PRO A 518 -6.47 -33.89 24.14
N VAL A 519 -7.69 -34.09 23.64
CA VAL A 519 -8.80 -34.66 24.43
C VAL A 519 -8.47 -36.07 24.95
N ALA A 520 -7.72 -36.86 24.17
CA ALA A 520 -7.21 -38.16 24.60
C ALA A 520 -6.40 -38.10 25.91
N THR A 521 -5.62 -37.03 26.12
CA THR A 521 -4.84 -36.85 27.36
C THR A 521 -5.74 -36.50 28.54
N ILE A 522 -6.82 -35.74 28.30
CA ILE A 522 -7.82 -35.42 29.33
C ILE A 522 -8.52 -36.69 29.78
N LYS A 523 -8.93 -37.54 28.83
CA LYS A 523 -9.57 -38.84 29.12
C LYS A 523 -8.68 -39.69 30.01
N LYS A 524 -7.43 -39.91 29.61
CA LYS A 524 -6.46 -40.71 30.34
C LYS A 524 -6.26 -40.21 31.79
N ASP A 525 -6.20 -38.90 31.97
CA ASP A 525 -5.91 -38.32 33.28
C ASP A 525 -7.15 -38.21 34.20
N GLN A 526 -8.36 -38.19 33.62
CA GLN A 526 -9.64 -38.13 34.34
C GLN A 526 -10.14 -39.51 34.81
N GLU A 527 -9.61 -40.63 34.28
CA GLU A 527 -10.05 -42.00 34.64
C GLU A 527 -10.15 -42.21 36.16
N GLY A 528 -11.40 -42.23 36.66
CA GLY A 528 -11.76 -42.46 38.06
C GLY A 528 -11.57 -41.29 39.04
N LYS A 529 -11.17 -40.09 38.58
CA LYS A 529 -10.72 -38.98 39.46
C LYS A 529 -11.59 -37.72 39.45
N GLY A 530 -12.70 -37.72 38.69
CA GLY A 530 -13.58 -36.56 38.53
C GLY A 530 -12.92 -35.42 37.72
N PRO A 531 -13.47 -34.20 37.76
CA PRO A 531 -12.97 -33.08 36.96
C PRO A 531 -11.50 -32.75 37.25
N LEU A 532 -10.69 -32.64 36.20
CA LEU A 532 -9.27 -32.38 36.26
C LEU A 532 -8.98 -30.87 36.34
N THR A 533 -8.05 -30.45 37.21
CA THR A 533 -7.54 -29.06 37.20
C THR A 533 -6.08 -29.06 36.81
N ARG A 534 -5.71 -28.31 35.76
CA ARG A 534 -4.34 -28.18 35.26
C ARG A 534 -3.85 -26.74 35.34
N ARG A 535 -2.54 -26.61 35.52
CA ARG A 535 -1.76 -25.41 35.26
C ARG A 535 -0.95 -25.67 34.00
N LEU A 536 -1.16 -24.86 32.98
CA LEU A 536 -0.59 -25.06 31.66
C LEU A 536 0.26 -23.84 31.30
N LEU A 537 1.51 -24.09 30.90
CA LEU A 537 2.37 -23.03 30.40
C LEU A 537 1.85 -22.53 29.06
N LEU A 538 1.94 -21.23 28.86
CA LEU A 538 1.68 -20.60 27.58
C LEU A 538 2.95 -20.65 26.72
N HIS A 539 2.81 -21.13 25.50
CA HIS A 539 3.87 -21.25 24.52
C HIS A 539 3.91 -20.04 23.58
N GLU A 540 5.03 -19.88 22.88
CA GLU A 540 5.34 -18.75 21.96
C GLU A 540 5.45 -17.38 22.64
N VAL A 541 5.48 -17.37 23.97
CA VAL A 541 5.68 -16.19 24.81
C VAL A 541 6.71 -16.48 25.91
N PRO A 542 7.41 -15.45 26.42
CA PRO A 542 8.46 -15.64 27.43
C PRO A 542 7.91 -16.02 28.81
N THR A 543 6.68 -15.63 29.13
CA THR A 543 6.04 -15.85 30.44
C THR A 543 4.55 -16.11 30.26
N GLY A 544 3.96 -16.76 31.26
CA GLY A 544 2.52 -16.94 31.34
C GLY A 544 2.10 -18.38 31.64
N GLU A 545 1.17 -18.55 32.57
CA GLU A 545 0.53 -19.83 32.90
C GLU A 545 -0.98 -19.63 32.98
N VAL A 546 -1.75 -20.61 32.50
CA VAL A 546 -3.21 -20.62 32.62
C VAL A 546 -3.68 -21.78 33.48
N ARG A 547 -4.58 -21.52 34.44
CA ARG A 547 -5.23 -22.53 35.25
C ARG A 547 -6.62 -22.85 34.71
N VAL A 548 -6.84 -24.11 34.40
CA VAL A 548 -8.05 -24.60 33.74
C VAL A 548 -8.60 -25.83 34.43
N ARG A 549 -9.93 -25.90 34.56
CA ARG A 549 -10.65 -27.10 35.00
C ARG A 549 -11.35 -27.72 33.79
N LEU A 550 -11.19 -29.03 33.65
CA LEU A 550 -11.64 -29.82 32.51
C LEU A 550 -12.51 -30.97 33.04
N ASP A 551 -13.73 -31.10 32.53
CA ASP A 551 -14.64 -32.20 32.85
C ASP A 551 -15.15 -32.84 31.56
N LEU A 552 -14.56 -33.99 31.22
CA LEU A 552 -14.90 -34.80 30.06
C LEU A 552 -16.05 -35.77 30.39
N GLN A 553 -17.12 -35.72 29.61
CA GLN A 553 -18.26 -36.61 29.71
C GLN A 553 -18.57 -37.21 28.33
N LEU A 554 -18.32 -38.51 28.17
CA LEU A 554 -18.68 -39.22 26.95
C LEU A 554 -20.14 -39.65 27.01
N TYR A 555 -20.84 -39.59 25.88
CA TYR A 555 -22.19 -40.12 25.80
C TYR A 555 -22.12 -41.65 25.82
N GLU A 556 -22.95 -42.28 26.64
CA GLU A 556 -23.05 -43.74 26.65
C GLU A 556 -23.46 -44.21 25.25
N GLN A 557 -22.68 -45.13 24.67
CA GLN A 557 -23.16 -45.88 23.52
C GLN A 557 -24.26 -46.80 24.05
N THR A 558 -25.52 -46.43 23.83
CA THR A 558 -26.62 -47.38 24.01
C THR A 558 -26.29 -48.60 23.14
N PRO A 559 -26.16 -49.82 23.71
CA PRO A 559 -26.02 -50.99 22.87
C PRO A 559 -27.28 -51.07 22.02
N LEU A 560 -27.12 -51.04 20.70
CA LEU A 560 -28.20 -51.41 19.79
C LEU A 560 -28.52 -52.89 20.10
N LEU A 561 -29.62 -53.10 20.83
CA LEU A 561 -30.23 -54.41 21.06
C LEU A 561 -30.88 -54.93 19.78
#